data_AF-A0A935ATB5-F1
#
_entry.id   AF-A0A935ATB5-F1
#
_cell.length_a   1.000
_cell.length_b   1.000
_cell.length_c   1.000
_cell.angle_alpha   90.00
_cell.angle_beta   90.00
_cell.angle_gamma   90.00
#
_symmetry.space_group_name_H-M   'P 1'
#
loop_
_entity.id
_entity.type
_entity.pdbx_description
1 polymer ?
#
loop_
_entity_poly.entity_id
_entity_poly.type
_entity_poly.pdbx_seq_one_letter_code
_entity_poly.pdbx_strand_id
1 'polypeptide(L)'
;MRSLKLIIICCFYLVFAKSQEVVSVSLKGSRTKQQITSLFSLPLIKYGAKYYQVLYTSTDAKGAKDTLSGLLVVPDNLNNKYPKLIYQHGTSDCKKCVPSNYGTSGGEEGQLGLLFAGLGYVSLLPDYVGMGTGRGFQTYVHDATTISATADMLDAVSSWIGQNNILTNDQLFITGYSQGGYAAMSFHRYMETTKGAASVTAAAHLSGPYSLSGAMRDLILSENEYSYPAYIPNTVLGFNEAYGIYNNLSEIFKQEYIADITKYYQGSIGLVDLNIRLAQLLKANTGAIVGGRMLKDDFLNEIRTNPDHIINKILKENDVYDWKPEAPTRIFYCKADDQVPYINSIIAYDTMIVNGASKLEIMDVNSTANHGTCFTPAMTNTLLFFLGFQSITIDVEDGLTELASWAIVSNPVDDVLRIVSKQNNYSISIHDISGRNLMMSQISETIGDIDVSHLNAGMYFVTFTSQDGKAHATKKLIVAR
;
A
#
# COMPACT_ATOMS: atom_id res chain seq x y z
N MET A 1 -55.83 32.28 -31.62
CA MET A 1 -54.84 31.19 -31.42
C MET A 1 -53.81 31.65 -30.41
N ARG A 2 -53.89 31.17 -29.15
CA ARG A 2 -52.92 31.48 -28.09
C ARG A 2 -51.80 30.42 -28.12
N SER A 3 -50.55 30.85 -28.25
CA SER A 3 -49.37 29.98 -28.27
C SER A 3 -49.08 29.43 -26.86
N LEU A 4 -49.19 28.12 -26.69
CA LEU A 4 -48.85 27.39 -25.48
C LEU A 4 -47.32 27.29 -25.37
N LYS A 5 -46.72 27.96 -24.37
CA LYS A 5 -45.29 27.77 -24.04
C LYS A 5 -45.16 26.50 -23.20
N LEU A 6 -44.53 25.48 -23.79
CA LEU A 6 -44.19 24.22 -23.15
C LEU A 6 -43.04 24.48 -22.16
N ILE A 7 -43.31 24.38 -20.86
CA ILE A 7 -42.28 24.40 -19.81
C ILE A 7 -41.69 22.99 -19.76
N ILE A 8 -40.47 22.84 -20.26
CA ILE A 8 -39.68 21.61 -20.08
C ILE A 8 -39.14 21.65 -18.65
N ILE A 9 -39.78 20.89 -17.76
CA ILE A 9 -39.25 20.59 -16.43
C ILE A 9 -38.10 19.61 -16.63
N CYS A 10 -36.87 20.10 -16.52
CA CYS A 10 -35.67 19.28 -16.51
C CYS A 10 -35.63 18.53 -15.17
N CYS A 11 -36.11 17.28 -15.15
CA CYS A 11 -35.89 16.38 -14.03
C CYS A 11 -34.38 16.11 -13.91
N PHE A 12 -33.74 16.76 -12.95
CA PHE A 12 -32.43 16.34 -12.46
C PHE A 12 -32.60 14.94 -11.86
N TYR A 13 -32.15 13.92 -12.59
CA TYR A 13 -31.85 12.64 -11.98
C TYR A 13 -30.68 12.88 -11.03
N LEU A 14 -30.98 12.94 -9.74
CA LEU A 14 -29.99 12.76 -8.68
C LEU A 14 -29.37 11.38 -8.88
N VAL A 15 -28.21 11.33 -9.53
CA VAL A 15 -27.34 10.17 -9.47
C VAL A 15 -26.88 10.09 -8.03
N PHE A 16 -27.53 9.25 -7.22
CA PHE A 16 -26.94 8.81 -5.96
C PHE A 16 -25.61 8.16 -6.33
N ALA A 17 -24.50 8.86 -6.07
CA ALA A 17 -23.20 8.23 -5.98
C ALA A 17 -23.37 7.06 -5.01
N LYS A 18 -23.26 5.82 -5.50
CA LYS A 18 -23.30 4.66 -4.61
C LYS A 18 -21.98 4.67 -3.86
N SER A 19 -22.00 5.21 -2.63
CA SER A 19 -20.93 5.02 -1.68
C SER A 19 -20.74 3.53 -1.47
N GLN A 20 -19.50 3.07 -1.53
CA GLN A 20 -19.12 1.76 -1.06
C GLN A 20 -19.29 1.74 0.45
N GLU A 21 -19.87 0.66 0.97
CA GLU A 21 -20.23 0.54 2.37
C GLU A 21 -19.65 -0.74 2.96
N VAL A 22 -19.30 -0.65 4.24
CA VAL A 22 -18.97 -1.83 5.05
C VAL A 22 -20.25 -2.61 5.32
N VAL A 23 -20.25 -3.88 4.93
CA VAL A 23 -21.32 -4.83 5.24
C VAL A 23 -21.16 -5.36 6.67
N SER A 24 -19.93 -5.70 7.07
CA SER A 24 -19.64 -6.09 8.45
C SER A 24 -18.15 -5.93 8.80
N VAL A 25 -17.87 -5.72 10.08
CA VAL A 25 -16.51 -5.76 10.66
C VAL A 25 -16.51 -6.73 11.82
N SER A 26 -15.71 -7.78 11.71
CA SER A 26 -15.63 -8.86 12.70
C SER A 26 -14.24 -8.92 13.31
N LEU A 27 -14.13 -8.67 14.62
CA LEU A 27 -12.86 -8.82 15.36
C LEU A 27 -12.41 -10.29 15.29
N LYS A 28 -11.20 -10.53 14.75
CA LYS A 28 -10.60 -11.86 14.67
C LYS A 28 -9.58 -12.08 15.78
N GLY A 29 -9.01 -11.02 16.34
CA GLY A 29 -8.18 -11.10 17.54
C GLY A 29 -7.33 -9.86 17.76
N SER A 30 -6.39 -9.99 18.69
CA SER A 30 -5.40 -8.96 19.00
C SER A 30 -4.02 -9.57 19.24
N ARG A 31 -2.99 -8.72 19.17
CA ARG A 31 -1.63 -9.03 19.59
C ARG A 31 -1.07 -7.86 20.39
N THR A 32 -0.41 -8.15 21.51
CA THR A 32 0.30 -7.12 22.28
C THR A 32 1.54 -6.67 21.52
N LYS A 33 2.06 -5.48 21.87
CA LYS A 33 3.36 -4.99 21.38
C LYS A 33 4.43 -6.07 21.44
N GLN A 34 4.59 -6.74 22.58
CA GLN A 34 5.60 -7.78 22.79
C GLN A 34 5.39 -8.98 21.86
N GLN A 35 4.14 -9.41 21.64
CA GLN A 35 3.84 -10.51 20.72
C GLN A 35 4.20 -10.15 19.28
N ILE A 36 3.92 -8.92 18.84
CA ILE A 36 4.29 -8.44 17.50
C ILE A 36 5.81 -8.31 17.38
N THR A 37 6.49 -7.73 18.38
CA THR A 37 7.96 -7.66 18.43
C THR A 37 8.58 -9.04 18.28
N SER A 38 8.09 -10.05 19.01
CA SER A 38 8.60 -11.42 18.93
C SER A 38 8.31 -12.09 17.58
N LEU A 39 7.12 -11.85 17.01
CA LEU A 39 6.74 -12.43 15.71
C LEU A 39 7.68 -11.99 14.58
N PHE A 40 8.08 -10.72 14.57
CA PHE A 40 8.94 -10.15 13.51
C PHE A 40 10.41 -10.01 13.90
N SER A 41 10.77 -10.32 15.15
CA SER A 41 12.09 -10.03 15.72
C SER A 41 12.52 -8.57 15.51
N LEU A 42 11.57 -7.63 15.57
CA LEU A 42 11.77 -6.22 15.23
C LEU A 42 11.58 -5.32 16.47
N PRO A 43 12.66 -4.78 17.07
CA PRO A 43 12.56 -3.96 18.28
C PRO A 43 11.95 -2.57 18.04
N LEU A 44 11.73 -2.18 16.78
CA LEU A 44 11.09 -0.90 16.41
C LEU A 44 9.57 -0.91 16.57
N ILE A 45 8.94 -2.06 16.83
CA ILE A 45 7.51 -2.14 17.10
C ILE A 45 7.16 -1.30 18.33
N LYS A 46 6.18 -0.39 18.18
CA LYS A 46 5.75 0.58 19.20
C LYS A 46 4.41 0.23 19.81
N TYR A 47 3.51 -0.40 19.06
CA TYR A 47 2.11 -0.63 19.43
C TYR A 47 1.75 -2.11 19.39
N GLY A 48 0.73 -2.50 20.15
CA GLY A 48 -0.03 -3.71 19.85
C GLY A 48 -1.06 -3.42 18.76
N ALA A 49 -1.87 -4.41 18.39
CA ALA A 49 -2.88 -4.24 17.37
C ALA A 49 -4.09 -5.17 17.54
N LYS A 50 -5.22 -4.72 17.02
CA LYS A 50 -6.43 -5.52 16.80
C LYS A 50 -6.61 -5.73 15.30
N TYR A 51 -7.02 -6.93 14.89
CA TYR A 51 -7.24 -7.25 13.49
C TYR A 51 -8.65 -7.80 13.26
N TYR A 52 -9.25 -7.35 12.17
CA TYR A 52 -10.65 -7.51 11.85
C TYR A 52 -10.80 -8.00 10.42
N GLN A 53 -11.69 -8.96 10.20
CA GLN A 53 -12.20 -9.20 8.85
C GLN A 53 -13.25 -8.15 8.53
N VAL A 54 -13.12 -7.54 7.38
CA VAL A 54 -14.10 -6.60 6.83
C VAL A 54 -14.75 -7.23 5.62
N LEU A 55 -16.08 -7.16 5.56
CA LEU A 55 -16.85 -7.38 4.34
C LEU A 55 -17.34 -6.03 3.83
N TYR A 56 -17.18 -5.76 2.54
CA TYR A 56 -17.54 -4.48 1.92
C TYR A 56 -18.18 -4.69 0.55
N THR A 57 -19.05 -3.75 0.16
CA THR A 57 -19.72 -3.78 -1.14
C THR A 57 -18.74 -3.40 -2.25
N SER A 58 -18.71 -4.17 -3.33
CA SER A 58 -17.94 -3.90 -4.54
C SER A 58 -18.63 -4.57 -5.75
N THR A 59 -17.87 -4.95 -6.77
CA THR A 59 -18.33 -5.69 -7.94
C THR A 59 -17.47 -6.93 -8.18
N ASP A 60 -18.08 -7.97 -8.76
CA ASP A 60 -17.34 -9.09 -9.30
C ASP A 60 -16.66 -8.72 -10.64
N ALA A 61 -15.90 -9.66 -11.21
CA ALA A 61 -15.16 -9.44 -12.45
C ALA A 61 -16.04 -9.07 -13.66
N LYS A 62 -17.35 -9.32 -13.58
CA LYS A 62 -18.33 -9.07 -14.64
C LYS A 62 -19.12 -7.77 -14.39
N GLY A 63 -18.74 -7.01 -13.36
CA GLY A 63 -19.37 -5.75 -12.98
C GLY A 63 -20.67 -5.90 -12.19
N ALA A 64 -21.07 -7.12 -11.80
CA ALA A 64 -22.24 -7.32 -10.97
C ALA A 64 -21.92 -7.05 -9.51
N LYS A 65 -22.88 -6.48 -8.76
CA LYS A 65 -22.70 -6.16 -7.33
C LYS A 65 -22.28 -7.39 -6.53
N ASP A 66 -21.24 -7.26 -5.72
CA ASP A 66 -20.74 -8.34 -4.88
C ASP A 66 -20.29 -7.84 -3.49
N THR A 67 -20.01 -8.80 -2.60
CA THR A 67 -19.44 -8.54 -1.28
C THR A 67 -18.05 -9.15 -1.21
N LEU A 68 -17.03 -8.29 -1.21
CA LEU A 68 -15.64 -8.69 -1.08
C LEU A 68 -15.20 -8.65 0.38
N SER A 69 -14.06 -9.28 0.65
CA SER A 69 -13.45 -9.35 1.97
C SER A 69 -12.05 -8.76 1.99
N GLY A 70 -11.60 -8.36 3.18
CA GLY A 70 -10.25 -7.89 3.43
C GLY A 70 -9.94 -7.87 4.92
N LEU A 71 -8.68 -7.64 5.28
CA LEU A 71 -8.22 -7.48 6.65
C LEU A 71 -8.01 -6.01 6.98
N LEU A 72 -8.60 -5.55 8.08
CA LEU A 72 -8.28 -4.27 8.71
C LEU A 72 -7.47 -4.54 9.97
N VAL A 73 -6.32 -3.89 10.13
CA VAL A 73 -5.49 -3.97 11.33
C VAL A 73 -5.25 -2.58 11.90
N VAL A 74 -5.61 -2.40 13.16
CA VAL A 74 -5.63 -1.10 13.84
C VAL A 74 -4.69 -1.14 15.05
N PRO A 75 -3.77 -0.17 15.22
CA PRO A 75 -2.99 -0.03 16.44
C PRO A 75 -3.88 0.04 17.69
N ASP A 76 -3.44 -0.55 18.80
CA ASP A 76 -4.25 -0.65 20.02
C ASP A 76 -4.36 0.64 20.85
N ASN A 77 -3.51 1.64 20.59
CA ASN A 77 -3.59 2.97 21.18
C ASN A 77 -4.43 3.90 20.29
N LEU A 78 -5.68 4.18 20.67
CA LEU A 78 -6.60 4.99 19.87
C LEU A 78 -6.44 6.51 20.03
N ASN A 79 -5.53 6.98 20.89
CA ASN A 79 -5.33 8.42 21.12
C ASN A 79 -4.45 9.09 20.06
N ASN A 80 -3.86 8.32 19.14
CA ASN A 80 -3.03 8.86 18.07
C ASN A 80 -3.78 8.88 16.74
N LYS A 81 -3.47 9.87 15.91
CA LYS A 81 -3.83 9.96 14.50
C LYS A 81 -2.79 9.22 13.67
N TYR A 82 -3.19 8.11 13.07
CA TYR A 82 -2.29 7.25 12.30
C TYR A 82 -2.41 7.48 10.79
N PRO A 83 -1.31 7.31 10.04
CA PRO A 83 -1.39 7.13 8.59
C PRO A 83 -2.13 5.83 8.23
N LYS A 84 -2.76 5.82 7.05
CA LYS A 84 -3.29 4.60 6.44
C LYS A 84 -2.23 3.92 5.60
N LEU A 85 -2.29 2.59 5.52
CA LEU A 85 -1.43 1.79 4.67
C LEU A 85 -2.25 0.72 3.93
N ILE A 86 -2.08 0.63 2.62
CA ILE A 86 -2.54 -0.50 1.82
C ILE A 86 -1.39 -1.48 1.67
N TYR A 87 -1.60 -2.71 2.10
CA TYR A 87 -0.72 -3.82 1.78
C TYR A 87 -1.43 -4.79 0.83
N GLN A 88 -0.85 -4.95 -0.35
CA GLN A 88 -1.33 -5.83 -1.40
C GLN A 88 -0.61 -7.18 -1.29
N HIS A 89 -1.39 -8.26 -1.13
CA HIS A 89 -0.83 -9.59 -0.90
C HIS A 89 -0.34 -10.25 -2.20
N GLY A 90 0.59 -11.19 -2.06
CA GLY A 90 1.14 -11.98 -3.16
C GLY A 90 0.17 -13.03 -3.69
N THR A 91 0.65 -13.92 -4.55
CA THR A 91 -0.19 -14.96 -5.13
C THR A 91 -0.64 -15.97 -4.08
N SER A 92 -1.95 -16.12 -3.92
CA SER A 92 -2.54 -17.07 -2.97
C SER A 92 -2.65 -18.48 -3.53
N ASP A 93 -2.46 -19.47 -2.67
CA ASP A 93 -2.58 -20.89 -3.05
C ASP A 93 -4.02 -21.31 -3.35
N CYS A 94 -5.00 -20.69 -2.68
CA CYS A 94 -6.39 -21.07 -2.77
C CYS A 94 -7.33 -19.86 -2.55
N LYS A 95 -8.60 -20.01 -2.90
CA LYS A 95 -9.62 -18.95 -2.77
C LYS A 95 -9.74 -18.36 -1.36
N LYS A 96 -9.56 -19.18 -0.31
CA LYS A 96 -9.65 -18.75 1.10
C LYS A 96 -8.29 -18.46 1.74
N CYS A 97 -7.19 -18.63 1.00
CA CYS A 97 -5.82 -18.42 1.45
C CYS A 97 -5.48 -16.92 1.31
N VAL A 98 -6.14 -16.10 2.11
CA VAL A 98 -6.16 -14.63 1.95
C VAL A 98 -6.00 -13.92 3.30
N PRO A 99 -5.51 -12.66 3.31
CA PRO A 99 -5.27 -11.92 4.54
C PRO A 99 -6.45 -11.86 5.51
N SER A 100 -7.70 -11.73 5.02
CA SER A 100 -8.87 -11.62 5.90
C SER A 100 -9.16 -12.88 6.74
N ASN A 101 -8.56 -14.02 6.37
CA ASN A 101 -8.60 -15.28 7.12
C ASN A 101 -7.34 -15.51 7.97
N TYR A 102 -6.62 -14.44 8.34
CA TYR A 102 -5.45 -14.55 9.21
C TYR A 102 -5.74 -15.38 10.48
N GLY A 103 -4.86 -16.36 10.74
CA GLY A 103 -5.02 -17.36 11.79
C GLY A 103 -5.47 -18.73 11.27
N THR A 104 -5.76 -18.87 9.97
CA THR A 104 -5.94 -20.16 9.29
C THR A 104 -4.79 -20.44 8.33
N SER A 105 -4.62 -21.72 7.96
CA SER A 105 -3.68 -22.13 6.91
C SER A 105 -3.92 -21.34 5.62
N GLY A 106 -2.87 -20.72 5.07
CA GLY A 106 -2.91 -19.90 3.86
C GLY A 106 -3.28 -18.42 4.09
N GLY A 107 -3.66 -18.03 5.31
CA GLY A 107 -3.97 -16.64 5.67
C GLY A 107 -2.79 -15.88 6.28
N GLU A 108 -1.60 -16.48 6.34
CA GLU A 108 -0.45 -16.02 7.12
C GLU A 108 0.06 -14.64 6.69
N GLU A 109 -0.10 -14.26 5.42
CA GLU A 109 0.31 -12.94 4.91
C GLU A 109 -0.44 -11.79 5.59
N GLY A 110 -1.60 -12.06 6.20
CA GLY A 110 -2.31 -11.12 7.08
C GLY A 110 -1.46 -10.63 8.27
N GLN A 111 -0.41 -11.35 8.64
CA GLN A 111 0.55 -10.89 9.66
C GLN A 111 1.24 -9.58 9.27
N LEU A 112 1.37 -9.25 7.98
CA LEU A 112 1.99 -8.00 7.55
C LEU A 112 1.15 -6.79 7.96
N GLY A 113 -0.17 -6.94 8.09
CA GLY A 113 -1.01 -5.94 8.74
C GLY A 113 -0.62 -5.70 10.20
N LEU A 114 -0.21 -6.74 10.94
CA LEU A 114 0.31 -6.59 12.32
C LEU A 114 1.67 -5.91 12.35
N LEU A 115 2.55 -6.21 11.38
CA LEU A 115 3.85 -5.54 11.25
C LEU A 115 3.67 -4.03 11.10
N PHE A 116 2.85 -3.60 10.14
CA PHE A 116 2.59 -2.19 9.90
C PHE A 116 1.78 -1.55 11.05
N ALA A 117 0.74 -2.20 11.57
CA ALA A 117 0.02 -1.67 12.74
C ALA A 117 0.91 -1.53 13.97
N GLY A 118 1.83 -2.48 14.22
CA GLY A 118 2.81 -2.38 15.30
C GLY A 118 3.79 -1.21 15.13
N LEU A 119 4.02 -0.75 13.90
CA LEU A 119 4.79 0.46 13.56
C LEU A 119 3.92 1.74 13.53
N GLY A 120 2.60 1.63 13.74
CA GLY A 120 1.68 2.76 13.82
C GLY A 120 1.04 3.14 12.48
N TYR A 121 0.59 2.15 11.71
CA TYR A 121 -0.25 2.36 10.53
C TYR A 121 -1.62 1.71 10.73
N VAL A 122 -2.71 2.36 10.33
CA VAL A 122 -3.98 1.66 10.12
C VAL A 122 -3.88 0.93 8.78
N SER A 123 -3.80 -0.39 8.82
CA SER A 123 -3.44 -1.21 7.66
C SER A 123 -4.67 -1.89 7.06
N LEU A 124 -4.83 -1.79 5.74
CA LEU A 124 -5.89 -2.42 4.97
C LEU A 124 -5.26 -3.41 3.98
N LEU A 125 -5.75 -4.64 3.96
CA LEU A 125 -5.28 -5.72 3.10
C LEU A 125 -6.48 -6.31 2.35
N PRO A 126 -6.77 -5.89 1.11
CA PRO A 126 -7.87 -6.44 0.33
C PRO A 126 -7.55 -7.88 -0.11
N ASP A 127 -8.54 -8.77 -0.14
CA ASP A 127 -8.33 -10.16 -0.59
C ASP A 127 -8.35 -10.31 -2.14
N TYR A 128 -8.72 -9.26 -2.87
CA TYR A 128 -9.02 -9.21 -4.32
C TYR A 128 -10.38 -9.76 -4.76
N VAL A 129 -10.79 -9.41 -5.99
CA VAL A 129 -11.97 -9.96 -6.66
C VAL A 129 -11.81 -11.46 -6.90
N GLY A 130 -12.89 -12.22 -6.69
CA GLY A 130 -12.90 -13.68 -6.85
C GLY A 130 -12.32 -14.47 -5.68
N MET A 131 -11.79 -13.77 -4.68
CA MET A 131 -11.07 -14.31 -3.53
C MET A 131 -11.83 -14.05 -2.23
N GLY A 132 -11.48 -14.80 -1.18
CA GLY A 132 -12.17 -14.72 0.11
C GLY A 132 -13.67 -15.00 -0.04
N THR A 133 -14.50 -13.99 0.19
CA THR A 133 -15.96 -14.07 0.00
C THR A 133 -16.43 -13.74 -1.42
N GLY A 134 -15.57 -13.17 -2.28
CA GLY A 134 -15.92 -12.75 -3.62
C GLY A 134 -16.35 -13.90 -4.53
N ARG A 135 -17.33 -13.67 -5.40
CA ARG A 135 -17.83 -14.65 -6.37
C ARG A 135 -16.86 -14.82 -7.53
N GLY A 136 -16.95 -15.99 -8.19
CA GLY A 136 -16.11 -16.32 -9.34
C GLY A 136 -14.72 -16.80 -8.96
N PHE A 137 -13.80 -16.67 -9.91
CA PHE A 137 -12.40 -17.06 -9.81
C PHE A 137 -11.51 -15.81 -9.68
N GLN A 138 -10.32 -15.94 -9.08
CA GLN A 138 -9.41 -14.81 -8.94
C GLN A 138 -9.01 -14.26 -10.32
N THR A 139 -9.21 -12.97 -10.54
CA THR A 139 -8.70 -12.27 -11.72
C THR A 139 -7.23 -11.90 -11.48
N TYR A 140 -6.35 -12.90 -11.60
CA TYR A 140 -4.90 -12.77 -11.36
C TYR A 140 -4.28 -11.71 -12.29
N VAL A 141 -3.51 -10.78 -11.71
CA VAL A 141 -2.85 -9.65 -12.39
C VAL A 141 -3.74 -8.86 -13.38
N HIS A 142 -5.02 -8.68 -13.01
CA HIS A 142 -5.97 -7.88 -13.78
C HIS A 142 -6.14 -6.50 -13.14
N ASP A 143 -5.73 -5.45 -13.84
CA ASP A 143 -5.63 -4.08 -13.32
C ASP A 143 -6.96 -3.55 -12.78
N ALA A 144 -8.03 -3.63 -13.57
CA ALA A 144 -9.31 -3.00 -13.21
C ALA A 144 -9.94 -3.61 -11.94
N THR A 145 -9.85 -4.92 -11.76
CA THR A 145 -10.40 -5.60 -10.57
C THR A 145 -9.48 -5.51 -9.36
N THR A 146 -8.16 -5.38 -9.56
CA THR A 146 -7.23 -5.02 -8.49
C THR A 146 -7.55 -3.63 -7.94
N ILE A 147 -7.78 -2.66 -8.83
CA ILE A 147 -8.16 -1.29 -8.47
C ILE A 147 -9.51 -1.31 -7.73
N SER A 148 -10.55 -1.96 -8.28
CA SER A 148 -11.88 -1.92 -7.67
C SER A 148 -11.89 -2.54 -6.26
N ALA A 149 -11.29 -3.71 -6.07
CA ALA A 149 -11.20 -4.33 -4.74
C ALA A 149 -10.52 -3.39 -3.71
N THR A 150 -9.46 -2.71 -4.12
CA THR A 150 -8.66 -1.87 -3.21
C THR A 150 -9.33 -0.53 -2.93
N ALA A 151 -9.79 0.16 -3.99
CA ALA A 151 -10.45 1.46 -3.88
C ALA A 151 -11.75 1.35 -3.08
N ASP A 152 -12.56 0.34 -3.39
CA ASP A 152 -13.84 0.12 -2.72
C ASP A 152 -13.64 -0.22 -1.23
N MET A 153 -12.60 -1.01 -0.90
CA MET A 153 -12.24 -1.26 0.50
C MET A 153 -11.79 0.01 1.21
N LEU A 154 -10.90 0.80 0.58
CA LEU A 154 -10.38 2.03 1.18
C LEU A 154 -11.50 3.02 1.47
N ASP A 155 -12.42 3.21 0.53
CA ASP A 155 -13.53 4.15 0.68
C ASP A 155 -14.53 3.65 1.74
N ALA A 156 -14.96 2.39 1.69
CA ALA A 156 -15.86 1.80 2.67
C ALA A 156 -15.28 1.83 4.10
N VAL A 157 -14.03 1.39 4.26
CA VAL A 157 -13.36 1.31 5.57
C VAL A 157 -13.01 2.69 6.11
N SER A 158 -12.65 3.66 5.27
CA SER A 158 -12.39 5.04 5.73
C SER A 158 -13.66 5.66 6.34
N SER A 159 -14.83 5.42 5.73
CA SER A 159 -16.11 5.85 6.30
C SER A 159 -16.39 5.18 7.65
N TRP A 160 -16.18 3.86 7.74
CA TRP A 160 -16.36 3.11 8.98
C TRP A 160 -15.39 3.52 10.10
N ILE A 161 -14.12 3.77 9.77
CA ILE A 161 -13.08 4.26 10.70
C ILE A 161 -13.52 5.57 11.36
N GLY A 162 -14.02 6.52 10.58
CA GLY A 162 -14.51 7.81 11.10
C GLY A 162 -15.70 7.66 12.04
N GLN A 163 -16.60 6.72 11.77
CA GLN A 163 -17.76 6.43 12.63
C GLN A 163 -17.40 5.70 13.93
N ASN A 164 -16.20 5.09 14.01
CA ASN A 164 -15.77 4.26 15.14
C ASN A 164 -14.63 4.90 15.96
N ASN A 165 -14.43 6.21 15.83
CA ASN A 165 -13.42 6.99 16.56
C ASN A 165 -11.99 6.44 16.42
N ILE A 166 -11.68 5.83 15.27
CA ILE A 166 -10.30 5.48 14.91
C ILE A 166 -9.73 6.69 14.18
N LEU A 167 -8.69 7.28 14.75
CA LEU A 167 -8.17 8.54 14.25
C LEU A 167 -7.10 8.26 13.19
N THR A 168 -7.33 8.79 11.99
CA THR A 168 -6.37 8.73 10.89
C THR A 168 -6.02 10.13 10.42
N ASN A 169 -4.82 10.29 9.85
CA ASN A 169 -4.43 11.52 9.15
C ASN A 169 -4.51 11.32 7.63
N ASP A 170 -4.13 12.34 6.87
CA ASP A 170 -4.25 12.34 5.41
C ASP A 170 -3.18 11.50 4.69
N GLN A 171 -2.25 10.88 5.43
CA GLN A 171 -1.17 10.10 4.82
C GLN A 171 -1.67 8.72 4.37
N LEU A 172 -1.25 8.33 3.17
CA LEU A 172 -1.51 7.03 2.58
C LEU A 172 -0.22 6.42 2.06
N PHE A 173 0.07 5.20 2.51
CA PHE A 173 1.21 4.40 2.09
C PHE A 173 0.72 3.18 1.31
N ILE A 174 1.43 2.79 0.25
CA ILE A 174 1.01 1.67 -0.61
C ILE A 174 2.20 0.74 -0.86
N THR A 175 2.05 -0.54 -0.55
CA THR A 175 3.07 -1.55 -0.88
C THR A 175 2.48 -2.93 -1.09
N GLY A 176 3.30 -3.85 -1.58
CA GLY A 176 2.95 -5.25 -1.81
C GLY A 176 4.09 -5.99 -2.50
N TYR A 177 4.05 -7.32 -2.46
CA TYR A 177 5.10 -8.20 -2.97
C TYR A 177 4.60 -9.18 -4.03
N SER A 178 5.40 -9.48 -5.06
CA SER A 178 5.03 -10.40 -6.13
C SER A 178 3.78 -9.92 -6.90
N GLN A 179 2.69 -10.69 -6.98
CA GLN A 179 1.39 -10.18 -7.43
C GLN A 179 0.99 -8.90 -6.69
N GLY A 180 1.27 -8.82 -5.39
CA GLY A 180 1.05 -7.64 -4.58
C GLY A 180 1.90 -6.44 -5.01
N GLY A 181 3.09 -6.67 -5.57
CA GLY A 181 3.93 -5.61 -6.14
C GLY A 181 3.27 -5.01 -7.38
N TYR A 182 2.74 -5.86 -8.28
CA TYR A 182 1.91 -5.43 -9.40
C TYR A 182 0.68 -4.65 -8.92
N ALA A 183 -0.04 -5.19 -7.93
CA ALA A 183 -1.26 -4.58 -7.42
C ALA A 183 -1.02 -3.25 -6.69
N ALA A 184 0.13 -3.10 -6.02
CA ALA A 184 0.55 -1.86 -5.40
C ALA A 184 0.82 -0.78 -6.46
N MET A 185 1.50 -1.13 -7.56
CA MET A 185 1.76 -0.21 -8.68
C MET A 185 0.45 0.22 -9.38
N SER A 186 -0.41 -0.75 -9.67
CA SER A 186 -1.75 -0.56 -10.25
C SER A 186 -2.59 0.42 -9.41
N PHE A 187 -2.73 0.16 -8.11
CA PHE A 187 -3.52 1.01 -7.24
C PHE A 187 -2.88 2.38 -7.00
N HIS A 188 -1.56 2.46 -6.92
CA HIS A 188 -0.83 3.72 -6.82
C HIS A 188 -1.10 4.62 -8.03
N ARG A 189 -1.00 4.06 -9.25
CA ARG A 189 -1.36 4.76 -10.50
C ARG A 189 -2.79 5.28 -10.45
N TYR A 190 -3.73 4.45 -10.04
CA TYR A 190 -5.14 4.85 -9.90
C TYR A 190 -5.31 6.04 -8.95
N MET A 191 -4.68 6.00 -7.78
CA MET A 191 -4.81 7.08 -6.79
C MET A 191 -4.28 8.42 -7.33
N GLU A 192 -3.10 8.44 -7.94
CA GLU A 192 -2.56 9.69 -8.48
C GLU A 192 -3.36 10.21 -9.68
N THR A 193 -3.78 9.32 -10.58
CA THR A 193 -4.55 9.72 -11.78
C THR A 193 -5.95 10.22 -11.45
N THR A 194 -6.59 9.71 -10.39
CA THR A 194 -7.98 10.06 -10.04
C THR A 194 -8.10 11.09 -8.91
N LYS A 195 -7.19 11.06 -7.93
CA LYS A 195 -7.22 11.90 -6.72
C LYS A 195 -6.03 12.87 -6.63
N GLY A 196 -5.08 12.80 -7.58
CA GLY A 196 -3.91 13.67 -7.65
C GLY A 196 -2.72 13.19 -6.80
N ALA A 197 -1.55 13.75 -7.05
CA ALA A 197 -0.28 13.34 -6.43
C ALA A 197 -0.28 13.34 -4.90
N ALA A 198 -0.98 14.29 -4.27
CA ALA A 198 -1.05 14.40 -2.80
C ALA A 198 -1.87 13.28 -2.15
N SER A 199 -2.59 12.48 -2.94
CA SER A 199 -3.38 11.36 -2.42
C SER A 199 -2.53 10.18 -1.93
N VAL A 200 -1.23 10.15 -2.28
CA VAL A 200 -0.28 9.13 -1.84
C VAL A 200 0.93 9.81 -1.22
N THR A 201 1.29 9.40 0.00
CA THR A 201 2.46 9.94 0.73
C THR A 201 3.75 9.30 0.27
N ALA A 202 3.77 7.97 0.14
CA ALA A 202 4.89 7.21 -0.39
C ALA A 202 4.43 5.81 -0.80
N ALA A 203 5.07 5.23 -1.82
CA ALA A 203 4.73 3.90 -2.28
C ALA A 203 5.96 3.07 -2.65
N ALA A 204 5.92 1.77 -2.35
CA ALA A 204 7.04 0.85 -2.57
C ALA A 204 6.54 -0.44 -3.23
N HIS A 205 7.07 -0.78 -4.41
CA HIS A 205 6.54 -1.84 -5.27
C HIS A 205 7.60 -2.94 -5.34
N LEU A 206 7.26 -4.15 -4.89
CA LEU A 206 8.29 -5.16 -4.57
C LEU A 206 8.17 -6.38 -5.50
N SER A 207 9.21 -6.64 -6.30
CA SER A 207 9.32 -7.80 -7.21
C SER A 207 8.05 -8.14 -7.98
N GLY A 208 7.37 -7.13 -8.55
CA GLY A 208 6.09 -7.31 -9.26
C GLY A 208 6.23 -7.57 -10.76
N PRO A 209 5.32 -8.36 -11.37
CA PRO A 209 5.28 -8.58 -12.82
C PRO A 209 4.65 -7.39 -13.56
N TYR A 210 5.31 -6.23 -13.57
CA TYR A 210 4.74 -4.98 -14.11
C TYR A 210 4.53 -5.02 -15.63
N SER A 211 5.42 -5.72 -16.36
CA SER A 211 5.43 -5.82 -17.82
C SER A 211 4.87 -7.17 -18.25
N LEU A 212 3.53 -7.26 -18.30
CA LEU A 212 2.83 -8.46 -18.70
C LEU A 212 2.98 -8.71 -20.21
N SER A 213 2.86 -7.65 -21.01
CA SER A 213 2.94 -7.73 -22.48
C SER A 213 4.38 -7.87 -23.01
N GLY A 214 5.37 -7.54 -22.19
CA GLY A 214 6.79 -7.65 -22.53
C GLY A 214 7.44 -8.79 -21.77
N ALA A 215 8.06 -8.47 -20.62
CA ALA A 215 8.92 -9.38 -19.88
C ALA A 215 8.27 -10.72 -19.54
N MET A 216 7.02 -10.71 -19.06
CA MET A 216 6.33 -11.94 -18.70
C MET A 216 5.89 -12.74 -19.93
N ARG A 217 5.34 -12.09 -20.95
CA ARG A 217 5.02 -12.74 -22.23
C ARG A 217 6.25 -13.41 -22.84
N ASP A 218 7.38 -12.70 -22.90
CA ASP A 218 8.61 -13.21 -23.49
C ASP A 218 9.18 -14.38 -22.70
N LEU A 219 9.05 -14.39 -21.37
CA LEU A 219 9.36 -15.56 -20.55
C LEU A 219 8.54 -16.78 -20.97
N ILE A 220 7.22 -16.63 -21.14
CA ILE A 220 6.34 -17.74 -21.53
C ILE A 220 6.62 -18.23 -22.95
N LEU A 221 6.98 -17.33 -23.87
CA LEU A 221 7.32 -17.66 -25.25
C LEU A 221 8.74 -18.19 -25.43
N SER A 222 9.57 -18.11 -24.39
CA SER A 222 10.95 -18.62 -24.41
C SER A 222 11.02 -20.14 -24.25
N GLU A 223 12.17 -20.71 -24.62
CA GLU A 223 12.48 -22.14 -24.39
C GLU A 223 13.27 -22.36 -23.08
N ASN A 224 13.31 -21.35 -22.20
CA ASN A 224 14.01 -21.45 -20.93
C ASN A 224 13.21 -22.31 -19.93
N GLU A 225 13.92 -23.09 -19.10
CA GLU A 225 13.26 -23.77 -17.99
C GLU A 225 12.74 -22.78 -16.96
N TYR A 226 11.51 -23.01 -16.49
CA TYR A 226 10.81 -22.17 -15.53
C TYR A 226 10.03 -23.06 -14.57
N SER A 227 10.46 -23.09 -13.30
CA SER A 227 9.93 -24.02 -12.30
C SER A 227 8.54 -23.69 -11.77
N TYR A 228 7.91 -22.63 -12.29
CA TYR A 228 6.60 -22.14 -11.83
C TYR A 228 5.52 -22.12 -12.93
N PRO A 229 5.31 -23.25 -13.65
CA PRO A 229 4.36 -23.31 -14.77
C PRO A 229 2.91 -22.95 -14.41
N ALA A 230 2.50 -23.08 -13.14
CA ALA A 230 1.11 -22.85 -12.73
C ALA A 230 0.64 -21.38 -12.85
N TYR A 231 1.54 -20.40 -12.96
CA TYR A 231 1.13 -19.01 -13.19
C TYR A 231 0.48 -18.80 -14.56
N ILE A 232 0.81 -19.64 -15.56
CA ILE A 232 0.20 -19.58 -16.89
C ILE A 232 -1.30 -19.89 -16.81
N PRO A 233 -1.75 -21.07 -16.31
CA PRO A 233 -3.18 -21.33 -16.16
C PRO A 233 -3.84 -20.39 -15.17
N ASN A 234 -3.18 -19.94 -14.10
CA ASN A 234 -3.78 -18.95 -13.20
C ASN A 234 -4.13 -17.64 -13.93
N THR A 235 -3.23 -17.14 -14.78
CA THR A 235 -3.45 -15.95 -15.61
C THR A 235 -4.56 -16.19 -16.63
N VAL A 236 -4.54 -17.32 -17.34
CA VAL A 236 -5.56 -17.66 -18.36
C VAL A 236 -6.95 -17.80 -17.75
N LEU A 237 -7.09 -18.50 -16.63
CA LEU A 237 -8.36 -18.66 -15.91
C LEU A 237 -8.88 -17.31 -15.41
N GLY A 238 -8.00 -16.50 -14.80
CA GLY A 238 -8.34 -15.18 -14.27
C GLY A 238 -8.78 -14.20 -15.36
N PHE A 239 -8.04 -14.14 -16.48
CA PHE A 239 -8.42 -13.29 -17.62
C PHE A 239 -9.67 -13.81 -18.33
N ASN A 240 -9.94 -15.11 -18.30
CA ASN A 240 -11.21 -15.61 -18.82
C ASN A 240 -12.40 -15.18 -17.95
N GLU A 241 -12.24 -15.10 -16.63
CA GLU A 241 -13.30 -14.62 -15.75
C GLU A 241 -13.61 -13.12 -15.97
N ALA A 242 -12.60 -12.33 -16.35
CA ALA A 242 -12.75 -10.90 -16.65
C ALA A 242 -13.20 -10.61 -18.10
N TYR A 243 -12.63 -11.29 -19.09
CA TYR A 243 -12.78 -10.96 -20.51
C TYR A 243 -13.49 -12.02 -21.36
N GLY A 244 -13.67 -13.25 -20.87
CA GLY A 244 -14.26 -14.35 -21.64
C GLY A 244 -13.42 -14.77 -22.86
N ILE A 245 -12.11 -14.94 -22.68
CA ILE A 245 -11.13 -15.21 -23.75
C ILE A 245 -11.20 -16.62 -24.37
N TYR A 246 -11.87 -17.58 -23.74
CA TYR A 246 -12.06 -18.94 -24.27
C TYR A 246 -13.41 -19.53 -23.84
N ASN A 247 -13.90 -20.54 -24.58
CA ASN A 247 -15.07 -21.34 -24.15
C ASN A 247 -14.65 -22.70 -23.56
N ASN A 248 -13.55 -23.27 -24.06
CA ASN A 248 -12.98 -24.52 -23.57
C ASN A 248 -11.46 -24.41 -23.36
N LEU A 249 -10.94 -25.02 -22.28
CA LEU A 249 -9.49 -25.06 -22.00
C LEU A 249 -8.68 -25.69 -23.14
N SER A 250 -9.26 -26.60 -23.91
CA SER A 250 -8.62 -27.21 -25.07
C SER A 250 -8.39 -26.24 -26.23
N GLU A 251 -8.94 -25.03 -26.22
CA GLU A 251 -8.57 -23.99 -27.20
C GLU A 251 -7.15 -23.46 -26.94
N ILE A 252 -6.69 -23.52 -25.68
CA ILE A 252 -5.42 -22.93 -25.23
C ILE A 252 -4.40 -24.01 -24.85
N PHE A 253 -4.81 -25.02 -24.08
CA PHE A 253 -3.93 -26.02 -23.49
C PHE A 253 -3.98 -27.35 -24.25
N LYS A 254 -2.85 -28.07 -24.26
CA LYS A 254 -2.79 -29.46 -24.70
C LYS A 254 -3.54 -30.37 -23.72
N GLN A 255 -4.14 -31.45 -24.23
CA GLN A 255 -5.14 -32.26 -23.53
C GLN A 255 -4.62 -32.84 -22.20
N GLU A 256 -3.36 -33.24 -22.16
CA GLU A 256 -2.69 -33.85 -21.01
C GLU A 256 -2.58 -32.94 -19.77
N TYR A 257 -2.70 -31.61 -19.94
CA TYR A 257 -2.60 -30.64 -18.84
C TYR A 257 -3.97 -30.19 -18.30
N ILE A 258 -5.04 -30.37 -19.08
CA ILE A 258 -6.38 -29.82 -18.79
C ILE A 258 -6.97 -30.39 -17.50
N ALA A 259 -6.72 -31.67 -17.19
CA ALA A 259 -7.34 -32.32 -16.04
C ALA A 259 -6.92 -31.68 -14.70
N ASP A 260 -5.64 -31.36 -14.53
CA ASP A 260 -5.17 -30.72 -13.29
C ASP A 260 -5.51 -29.22 -13.26
N ILE A 261 -5.50 -28.52 -14.39
CA ILE A 261 -5.99 -27.13 -14.49
C ILE A 261 -7.47 -27.05 -14.07
N THR A 262 -8.28 -28.02 -14.51
CA THR A 262 -9.70 -28.11 -14.14
C THR A 262 -9.89 -28.34 -12.64
N LYS A 263 -9.10 -29.23 -12.02
CA LYS A 263 -9.14 -29.46 -10.57
C LYS A 263 -8.81 -28.19 -9.79
N TYR A 264 -7.83 -27.42 -10.26
CA TYR A 264 -7.46 -26.13 -9.68
C TYR A 264 -8.60 -25.10 -9.81
N TYR A 265 -9.17 -24.95 -11.01
CA TYR A 265 -10.31 -24.06 -11.24
C TYR A 265 -11.52 -24.39 -10.34
N GLN A 266 -11.76 -25.68 -10.09
CA GLN A 266 -12.82 -26.16 -9.19
C GLN A 266 -12.47 -26.08 -7.70
N GLY A 267 -11.25 -25.67 -7.34
CA GLY A 267 -10.78 -25.58 -5.95
C GLY A 267 -10.53 -26.93 -5.28
N SER A 268 -10.37 -28.01 -6.06
CA SER A 268 -10.05 -29.35 -5.54
C SER A 268 -8.57 -29.54 -5.21
N ILE A 269 -7.70 -28.70 -5.77
CA ILE A 269 -6.27 -28.60 -5.45
C ILE A 269 -5.87 -27.11 -5.39
N GLY A 270 -4.82 -26.80 -4.65
CA GLY A 270 -4.22 -25.46 -4.61
C GLY A 270 -3.30 -25.19 -5.81
N LEU A 271 -2.84 -23.95 -5.92
CA LEU A 271 -1.89 -23.51 -6.95
C LEU A 271 -0.52 -24.20 -6.79
N VAL A 272 -0.07 -24.43 -5.56
CA VAL A 272 1.18 -25.15 -5.25
C VAL A 272 1.10 -26.59 -5.76
N ASP A 273 0.00 -27.29 -5.47
CA ASP A 273 -0.25 -28.64 -5.97
C ASP A 273 -0.33 -28.68 -7.50
N LEU A 274 -1.01 -27.70 -8.11
CA LEU A 274 -1.05 -27.57 -9.57
C LEU A 274 0.36 -27.40 -10.13
N ASN A 275 1.19 -26.56 -9.50
CA ASN A 275 2.55 -26.29 -9.96
C ASN A 275 3.41 -27.54 -9.99
N ILE A 276 3.38 -28.33 -8.91
CA ILE A 276 4.11 -29.59 -8.80
C ILE A 276 3.68 -30.57 -9.91
N ARG A 277 2.37 -30.73 -10.11
CA ARG A 277 1.83 -31.66 -11.12
C ARG A 277 2.16 -31.24 -12.53
N LEU A 278 2.00 -29.96 -12.87
CA LEU A 278 2.35 -29.43 -14.19
C LEU A 278 3.85 -29.53 -14.46
N ALA A 279 4.70 -29.23 -13.48
CA ALA A 279 6.15 -29.39 -13.62
C ALA A 279 6.55 -30.85 -13.91
N GLN A 280 5.95 -31.81 -13.19
CA GLN A 280 6.17 -33.23 -13.43
C GLN A 280 5.71 -33.66 -14.83
N LEU A 281 4.51 -33.24 -15.25
CA LEU A 281 3.98 -33.56 -16.59
C LEU A 281 4.81 -32.94 -17.71
N LEU A 282 5.23 -31.67 -17.58
CA LEU A 282 6.11 -31.01 -18.55
C LEU A 282 7.45 -31.73 -18.67
N LYS A 283 8.08 -32.09 -17.55
CA LYS A 283 9.34 -32.82 -17.55
C LYS A 283 9.19 -34.20 -18.18
N ALA A 284 8.12 -34.93 -17.85
CA ALA A 284 7.87 -36.27 -18.38
C ALA A 284 7.56 -36.25 -19.89
N ASN A 285 6.75 -35.31 -20.36
CA ASN A 285 6.28 -35.30 -21.75
C ASN A 285 7.24 -34.57 -22.70
N THR A 286 8.04 -33.62 -22.21
CA THR A 286 8.86 -32.74 -23.07
C THR A 286 10.34 -32.69 -22.69
N GLY A 287 10.75 -33.39 -21.63
CA GLY A 287 12.14 -33.44 -21.16
C GLY A 287 12.62 -32.22 -20.37
N ALA A 288 11.83 -31.15 -20.27
CA ALA A 288 12.18 -29.91 -19.56
C ALA A 288 10.93 -29.23 -18.97
N ILE A 289 11.10 -28.39 -17.94
CA ILE A 289 9.99 -27.62 -17.38
C ILE A 289 9.89 -26.28 -18.12
N VAL A 290 9.42 -26.33 -19.37
CA VAL A 290 9.21 -25.13 -20.20
C VAL A 290 7.72 -24.84 -20.26
N GLY A 291 7.29 -23.78 -19.57
CA GLY A 291 5.87 -23.46 -19.39
C GLY A 291 5.10 -23.35 -20.70
N GLY A 292 5.64 -22.66 -21.70
CA GLY A 292 5.00 -22.51 -23.01
C GLY A 292 4.57 -23.83 -23.64
N ARG A 293 5.31 -24.93 -23.43
CA ARG A 293 5.03 -26.22 -24.07
C ARG A 293 3.70 -26.86 -23.64
N MET A 294 3.07 -26.39 -22.56
CA MET A 294 1.71 -26.83 -22.18
C MET A 294 0.61 -26.24 -23.07
N LEU A 295 0.90 -25.13 -23.73
CA LEU A 295 0.00 -24.44 -24.64
C LEU A 295 0.02 -25.12 -26.01
N LYS A 296 -1.07 -24.98 -26.77
CA LYS A 296 -1.13 -25.44 -28.16
C LYS A 296 -0.12 -24.67 -29.02
N ASP A 297 0.51 -25.38 -29.95
CA ASP A 297 1.59 -24.82 -30.77
C ASP A 297 1.07 -23.68 -31.68
N ASP A 298 -0.12 -23.86 -32.30
CA ASP A 298 -0.76 -22.81 -33.11
C ASP A 298 -1.09 -21.57 -32.28
N PHE A 299 -1.56 -21.76 -31.04
CA PHE A 299 -1.87 -20.66 -30.12
C PHE A 299 -0.62 -19.88 -29.72
N LEU A 300 0.48 -20.59 -29.39
CA LEU A 300 1.78 -19.96 -29.15
C LEU A 300 2.28 -19.18 -30.36
N ASN A 301 2.14 -19.75 -31.56
CA ASN A 301 2.59 -19.12 -32.79
C ASN A 301 1.79 -17.84 -33.10
N GLU A 302 0.47 -17.86 -32.89
CA GLU A 302 -0.38 -16.67 -33.01
C GLU A 302 0.06 -15.58 -32.02
N ILE A 303 0.24 -15.90 -30.74
CA ILE A 303 0.73 -14.91 -29.75
C ILE A 303 2.09 -14.34 -30.16
N ARG A 304 2.99 -15.17 -30.72
CA ARG A 304 4.33 -14.76 -31.13
C ARG A 304 4.33 -13.85 -32.36
N THR A 305 3.52 -14.16 -33.37
CA THR A 305 3.62 -13.55 -34.71
C THR A 305 2.54 -12.50 -34.99
N ASN A 306 1.43 -12.52 -34.26
CA ASN A 306 0.30 -11.63 -34.45
C ASN A 306 0.21 -10.62 -33.29
N PRO A 307 0.79 -9.40 -33.41
CA PRO A 307 0.70 -8.38 -32.35
C PRO A 307 -0.74 -7.95 -32.05
N ASP A 308 -1.66 -8.16 -33.00
CA ASP A 308 -3.08 -7.84 -32.86
C ASP A 308 -3.92 -8.93 -32.20
N HIS A 309 -3.32 -10.09 -31.88
CA HIS A 309 -3.98 -11.18 -31.18
C HIS A 309 -4.56 -10.69 -29.85
N ILE A 310 -5.78 -11.15 -29.51
CA ILE A 310 -6.53 -10.65 -28.34
C ILE A 310 -5.74 -10.77 -27.03
N ILE A 311 -4.97 -11.85 -26.86
CA ILE A 311 -4.14 -12.05 -25.67
C ILE A 311 -3.03 -10.99 -25.57
N ASN A 312 -2.39 -10.61 -26.68
CA ASN A 312 -1.38 -9.56 -26.67
C ASN A 312 -1.98 -8.20 -26.27
N LYS A 313 -3.20 -7.91 -26.74
CA LYS A 313 -3.95 -6.69 -26.37
C LYS A 313 -4.32 -6.68 -24.89
N ILE A 314 -4.85 -7.79 -24.37
CA ILE A 314 -5.22 -7.92 -22.95
C ILE A 314 -3.98 -7.80 -22.05
N LEU A 315 -2.87 -8.46 -22.39
CA LEU A 315 -1.63 -8.32 -21.64
C LEU A 315 -1.13 -6.87 -21.65
N LYS A 316 -1.27 -6.17 -22.79
CA LYS A 316 -0.86 -4.76 -22.90
C LYS A 316 -1.74 -3.82 -22.10
N GLU A 317 -3.06 -4.06 -22.10
CA GLU A 317 -4.04 -3.32 -21.29
C GLU A 317 -3.73 -3.44 -19.79
N ASN A 318 -3.20 -4.59 -19.36
CA ASN A 318 -2.84 -4.87 -17.97
C ASN A 318 -1.36 -4.58 -17.65
N ASP A 319 -0.63 -3.86 -18.50
CA ASP A 319 0.66 -3.29 -18.09
C ASP A 319 0.42 -2.11 -17.11
N VAL A 320 1.19 -2.06 -16.01
CA VAL A 320 0.97 -1.09 -14.92
C VAL A 320 2.07 -0.05 -14.74
N TYR A 321 3.05 0.00 -15.65
CA TYR A 321 4.25 0.81 -15.48
C TYR A 321 4.35 2.05 -16.37
N ASP A 322 3.56 2.16 -17.44
CA ASP A 322 3.64 3.29 -18.37
C ASP A 322 2.85 4.51 -17.87
N TRP A 323 3.42 5.18 -16.87
CA TRP A 323 2.92 6.41 -16.28
C TRP A 323 4.05 7.13 -15.53
N LYS A 324 3.75 8.25 -14.87
CA LYS A 324 4.73 9.07 -14.15
C LYS A 324 4.31 9.23 -12.68
N PRO A 325 4.88 8.46 -11.73
CA PRO A 325 4.62 8.69 -10.32
C PRO A 325 5.16 10.06 -9.85
N GLU A 326 4.34 10.81 -9.13
CA GLU A 326 4.67 12.11 -8.56
C GLU A 326 4.99 12.06 -7.06
N ALA A 327 4.42 11.08 -6.35
CA ALA A 327 4.75 10.75 -4.97
C ALA A 327 6.12 10.05 -4.88
N PRO A 328 6.82 10.19 -3.73
CA PRO A 328 8.01 9.39 -3.42
C PRO A 328 7.77 7.90 -3.66
N THR A 329 8.54 7.32 -4.58
CA THR A 329 8.33 5.94 -5.03
C THR A 329 9.60 5.12 -4.99
N ARG A 330 9.48 3.85 -4.59
CA ARG A 330 10.55 2.86 -4.63
C ARG A 330 10.13 1.62 -5.40
N ILE A 331 11.02 1.10 -6.23
CA ILE A 331 10.91 -0.24 -6.79
C ILE A 331 12.05 -1.09 -6.19
N PHE A 332 11.71 -2.13 -5.44
CA PHE A 332 12.69 -3.03 -4.83
C PHE A 332 12.60 -4.41 -5.48
N TYR A 333 13.73 -4.99 -5.84
CA TYR A 333 13.81 -6.26 -6.54
C TYR A 333 15.09 -7.02 -6.20
N CYS A 334 15.21 -8.26 -6.65
CA CYS A 334 16.44 -9.04 -6.58
C CYS A 334 16.81 -9.60 -7.95
N LYS A 335 18.10 -9.56 -8.33
CA LYS A 335 18.53 -10.04 -9.66
C LYS A 335 18.38 -11.54 -9.87
N ALA A 336 18.49 -12.34 -8.82
CA ALA A 336 18.36 -13.80 -8.87
C ALA A 336 16.92 -14.28 -8.66
N ASP A 337 15.92 -13.39 -8.74
CA ASP A 337 14.51 -13.73 -8.68
C ASP A 337 14.14 -14.74 -9.79
N ASP A 338 13.68 -15.92 -9.37
CA ASP A 338 13.40 -17.09 -10.18
C ASP A 338 11.92 -17.25 -10.55
N GLN A 339 11.05 -16.35 -10.07
CA GLN A 339 9.62 -16.35 -10.37
C GLN A 339 9.22 -15.15 -11.23
N VAL A 340 9.69 -13.96 -10.87
CA VAL A 340 9.42 -12.70 -11.57
C VAL A 340 10.75 -12.14 -12.07
N PRO A 341 11.06 -12.25 -13.37
CA PRO A 341 12.32 -11.74 -13.91
C PRO A 341 12.53 -10.27 -13.54
N TYR A 342 13.69 -9.95 -12.97
CA TYR A 342 14.00 -8.60 -12.47
C TYR A 342 13.89 -7.51 -13.54
N ILE A 343 13.98 -7.88 -14.81
CA ILE A 343 13.80 -6.97 -15.95
C ILE A 343 12.43 -6.29 -15.94
N ASN A 344 11.41 -6.86 -15.30
CA ASN A 344 10.13 -6.17 -15.03
C ASN A 344 10.36 -4.84 -14.31
N SER A 345 11.19 -4.86 -13.25
CA SER A 345 11.50 -3.68 -12.45
C SER A 345 12.31 -2.66 -13.25
N ILE A 346 13.26 -3.12 -14.08
CA ILE A 346 14.06 -2.25 -14.95
C ILE A 346 13.18 -1.55 -15.99
N ILE A 347 12.35 -2.30 -16.72
CA ILE A 347 11.43 -1.75 -17.73
C ILE A 347 10.50 -0.71 -17.09
N ALA A 348 9.95 -1.04 -15.91
CA ALA A 348 9.06 -0.13 -15.21
C ALA A 348 9.78 1.17 -14.81
N TYR A 349 10.96 1.06 -14.20
CA TYR A 349 11.77 2.21 -13.80
C TYR A 349 12.15 3.08 -15.01
N ASP A 350 12.75 2.50 -16.05
CA ASP A 350 13.23 3.26 -17.20
C ASP A 350 12.08 3.99 -17.91
N THR A 351 10.92 3.34 -18.07
CA THR A 351 9.73 3.96 -18.66
C THR A 351 9.24 5.14 -17.82
N MET A 352 9.12 4.97 -16.50
CA MET A 352 8.68 6.04 -15.60
C MET A 352 9.67 7.21 -15.56
N ILE A 353 10.98 6.94 -15.62
CA ILE A 353 12.02 7.97 -15.68
C ILE A 353 11.92 8.77 -16.98
N VAL A 354 11.74 8.08 -18.13
CA VAL A 354 11.48 8.75 -19.42
C VAL A 354 10.21 9.61 -19.37
N ASN A 355 9.18 9.13 -18.67
CA ASN A 355 7.95 9.89 -18.43
C ASN A 355 8.13 11.06 -17.42
N GLY A 356 9.32 11.22 -16.81
CA GLY A 356 9.68 12.35 -15.97
C GLY A 356 9.52 12.15 -14.46
N ALA A 357 9.51 10.91 -13.98
CA ALA A 357 9.34 10.58 -12.56
C ALA A 357 10.57 10.98 -11.73
N SER A 358 10.57 12.19 -11.17
CA SER A 358 11.75 12.74 -10.46
C SER A 358 11.96 12.24 -9.03
N LYS A 359 10.97 11.55 -8.44
CA LYS A 359 11.03 11.02 -7.06
C LYS A 359 11.00 9.48 -7.01
N LEU A 360 11.28 8.85 -8.14
CA LEU A 360 11.36 7.41 -8.30
C LEU A 360 12.80 6.94 -8.16
N GLU A 361 13.01 5.93 -7.31
CA GLU A 361 14.27 5.20 -7.22
C GLU A 361 14.02 3.70 -7.32
N ILE A 362 15.00 2.97 -7.83
CA ILE A 362 15.00 1.52 -7.93
C ILE A 362 16.24 0.94 -7.23
N MET A 363 16.10 -0.20 -6.57
CA MET A 363 17.22 -0.86 -5.91
C MET A 363 17.12 -2.40 -5.98
N ASP A 364 18.24 -3.02 -6.36
CA ASP A 364 18.50 -4.44 -6.17
C ASP A 364 18.87 -4.65 -4.69
N VAL A 365 17.95 -5.19 -3.90
CA VAL A 365 18.11 -5.28 -2.44
C VAL A 365 18.93 -6.50 -2.01
N ASN A 366 19.07 -7.50 -2.89
CA ASN A 366 19.96 -8.65 -2.72
C ASN A 366 20.12 -9.40 -4.04
N SER A 367 21.26 -9.20 -4.73
CA SER A 367 21.47 -9.75 -6.07
C SER A 367 21.43 -11.27 -6.18
N THR A 368 21.62 -12.01 -5.08
CA THR A 368 21.67 -13.48 -5.07
C THR A 368 20.41 -14.12 -4.47
N ALA A 369 19.46 -13.33 -3.98
CA ALA A 369 18.22 -13.84 -3.43
C ALA A 369 17.24 -14.27 -4.54
N ASN A 370 16.69 -15.48 -4.39
CA ASN A 370 15.56 -15.95 -5.19
C ASN A 370 14.24 -15.26 -4.77
N HIS A 371 13.12 -15.56 -5.43
CA HIS A 371 11.86 -14.87 -5.16
C HIS A 371 11.39 -15.00 -3.70
N GLY A 372 11.61 -16.14 -3.05
CA GLY A 372 11.23 -16.31 -1.64
C GLY A 372 12.12 -15.53 -0.68
N THR A 373 13.44 -15.57 -0.91
CA THR A 373 14.42 -14.91 -0.03
C THR A 373 14.57 -13.41 -0.28
N CYS A 374 14.07 -12.91 -1.40
CA CYS A 374 14.03 -11.48 -1.72
C CYS A 374 12.99 -10.70 -0.92
N PHE A 375 11.95 -11.38 -0.42
CA PHE A 375 10.87 -10.76 0.36
C PHE A 375 11.39 -9.95 1.55
N THR A 376 12.20 -10.57 2.42
CA THR A 376 12.70 -9.93 3.64
C THR A 376 13.49 -8.65 3.36
N PRO A 377 14.56 -8.65 2.53
CA PRO A 377 15.31 -7.42 2.27
C PRO A 377 14.46 -6.35 1.56
N ALA A 378 13.53 -6.72 0.67
CA ALA A 378 12.64 -5.76 0.01
C ALA A 378 11.66 -5.11 1.01
N MET A 379 11.09 -5.91 1.90
CA MET A 379 10.21 -5.44 2.96
C MET A 379 10.97 -4.56 3.98
N THR A 380 12.17 -4.96 4.40
CA THR A 380 13.00 -4.15 5.30
C THR A 380 13.29 -2.77 4.73
N ASN A 381 13.69 -2.68 3.45
CA ASN A 381 13.91 -1.38 2.79
C ASN A 381 12.64 -0.55 2.67
N THR A 382 11.48 -1.19 2.46
CA THR A 382 10.17 -0.53 2.48
C THR A 382 9.86 0.09 3.83
N LEU A 383 10.09 -0.64 4.92
CA LEU A 383 9.87 -0.12 6.28
C LEU A 383 10.74 1.11 6.54
N LEU A 384 12.03 1.04 6.20
CA LEU A 384 12.97 2.15 6.38
C LEU A 384 12.55 3.38 5.56
N PHE A 385 12.13 3.16 4.30
CA PHE A 385 11.64 4.21 3.43
C PHE A 385 10.37 4.88 4.00
N PHE A 386 9.36 4.11 4.38
CA PHE A 386 8.09 4.64 4.89
C PHE A 386 8.24 5.37 6.23
N LEU A 387 9.09 4.85 7.14
CA LEU A 387 9.38 5.51 8.42
C LEU A 387 10.01 6.91 8.23
N GLY A 388 10.63 7.19 7.08
CA GLY A 388 11.15 8.52 6.74
C GLY A 388 10.06 9.56 6.46
N PHE A 389 8.83 9.14 6.15
CA PHE A 389 7.69 10.02 5.85
C PHE A 389 6.59 9.94 6.91
N GLN A 390 6.55 8.88 7.70
CA GLN A 390 5.49 8.62 8.67
C GLN A 390 5.35 9.76 9.68
N SER A 391 4.13 10.26 9.85
CA SER A 391 3.76 11.18 10.91
C SER A 391 2.66 10.55 11.76
N ILE A 392 2.90 10.47 13.08
CA ILE A 392 1.90 10.06 14.06
C ILE A 392 1.77 11.22 15.04
N THR A 393 0.56 11.80 15.10
CA THR A 393 0.25 12.89 16.04
C THR A 393 -0.70 12.38 17.10
N ILE A 394 -0.75 13.01 18.26
CA ILE A 394 -1.74 12.71 19.29
C ILE A 394 -2.97 13.56 18.98
N ASP A 395 -4.17 13.00 19.12
CA ASP A 395 -5.38 13.80 19.22
C ASP A 395 -5.50 14.27 20.66
N VAL A 396 -4.60 15.19 21.02
CA VAL A 396 -4.99 16.11 22.06
C VAL A 396 -6.00 16.99 21.34
N GLU A 397 -7.27 16.89 21.74
CA GLU A 397 -8.11 18.08 21.86
C GLU A 397 -7.44 19.00 22.89
N ASP A 398 -6.19 19.37 22.62
CA ASP A 398 -5.62 20.50 23.26
C ASP A 398 -6.49 21.61 22.70
N GLY A 399 -7.14 22.31 23.60
CA GLY A 399 -7.23 23.74 23.45
C GLY A 399 -5.82 24.33 23.36
N LEU A 400 -5.03 23.95 22.34
CA LEU A 400 -4.11 24.79 21.60
C LEU A 400 -5.01 25.83 20.94
N THR A 401 -5.58 26.66 21.82
CA THR A 401 -5.69 28.09 21.63
C THR A 401 -4.53 28.47 20.74
N GLU A 402 -4.87 29.05 19.58
CA GLU A 402 -3.95 29.71 18.66
C GLU A 402 -2.56 29.81 19.26
N LEU A 403 -1.58 29.06 18.72
CA LEU A 403 -0.15 29.20 19.01
C LEU A 403 0.07 30.62 19.53
N ALA A 404 0.28 30.78 20.85
CA ALA A 404 0.40 32.11 21.44
C ALA A 404 1.43 32.82 20.58
N SER A 405 1.01 33.87 19.86
CA SER A 405 1.87 34.43 18.82
C SER A 405 2.95 35.23 19.53
N TRP A 406 4.03 34.53 19.87
CA TRP A 406 5.19 35.05 20.55
C TRP A 406 6.45 34.84 19.70
N ALA A 407 7.43 35.72 19.86
CA ALA A 407 8.68 35.71 19.12
C ALA A 407 9.84 36.10 20.02
N ILE A 408 10.98 35.45 19.80
CA ILE A 408 12.27 35.95 20.26
C ILE A 408 12.73 36.95 19.19
N VAL A 409 12.95 38.20 19.58
CA VAL A 409 13.35 39.27 18.65
C VAL A 409 14.87 39.48 18.63
N SER A 410 15.58 38.98 19.65
CA SER A 410 17.05 38.97 19.72
C SER A 410 17.54 37.52 19.68
N ASN A 411 17.84 37.01 18.48
CA ASN A 411 18.49 35.70 18.29
C ASN A 411 19.36 35.71 17.02
N PRO A 412 20.71 35.69 17.13
CA PRO A 412 21.49 35.54 18.36
C PRO A 412 21.32 36.68 19.37
N VAL A 413 21.55 36.40 20.65
CA VAL A 413 21.47 37.35 21.77
C VAL A 413 22.84 37.53 22.42
N ASP A 414 23.13 38.75 22.87
CA ASP A 414 24.29 39.05 23.72
C ASP A 414 23.88 38.99 25.20
N ASP A 415 23.32 40.08 25.72
CA ASP A 415 23.03 40.22 27.16
C ASP A 415 21.53 40.17 27.50
N VAL A 416 20.66 40.65 26.59
CA VAL A 416 19.22 40.79 26.87
C VAL A 416 18.38 40.12 25.79
N LEU A 417 17.70 39.05 26.20
CA LEU A 417 16.75 38.32 25.39
C LEU A 417 15.39 39.04 25.44
N ARG A 418 14.98 39.60 24.31
CA ARG A 418 13.65 40.21 24.18
C ARG A 418 12.65 39.21 23.62
N ILE A 419 11.51 39.13 24.28
CA ILE A 419 10.37 38.29 23.90
C ILE A 419 9.17 39.20 23.69
N VAL A 420 8.47 39.00 22.58
CA VAL A 420 7.19 39.65 22.28
C VAL A 420 6.13 38.57 22.24
N SER A 421 4.99 38.78 22.86
CA SER A 421 3.85 37.87 22.94
C SER A 421 2.56 38.65 22.73
N LYS A 422 1.54 38.05 22.12
CA LYS A 422 0.17 38.62 22.11
C LYS A 422 -0.57 38.43 23.44
N GLN A 423 0.02 37.72 24.40
CA GLN A 423 -0.57 37.44 25.71
C GLN A 423 0.26 38.09 26.83
N ASN A 424 -0.42 38.56 27.87
CA ASN A 424 0.17 39.00 29.13
C ASN A 424 0.33 37.82 30.09
N ASN A 425 1.11 37.99 31.16
CA ASN A 425 1.28 37.00 32.24
C ASN A 425 1.68 35.59 31.76
N TYR A 426 2.90 35.44 31.26
CA TYR A 426 3.45 34.16 30.83
C TYR A 426 4.77 33.85 31.53
N SER A 427 5.18 32.59 31.47
CA SER A 427 6.48 32.16 31.98
C SER A 427 7.40 31.72 30.85
N ILE A 428 8.67 32.04 31.02
CA ILE A 428 9.76 31.65 30.13
C ILE A 428 10.73 30.80 30.94
N SER A 429 11.19 29.71 30.35
CA SER A 429 12.26 28.90 30.93
C SER A 429 13.35 28.62 29.89
N ILE A 430 14.61 28.73 30.29
CA ILE A 430 15.76 28.47 29.41
C ILE A 430 16.45 27.19 29.87
N HIS A 431 16.70 26.29 28.92
CA HIS A 431 17.33 25.00 29.15
C HIS A 431 18.61 24.87 28.31
N ASP A 432 19.62 24.18 28.85
CA ASP A 432 20.75 23.72 28.03
C ASP A 432 20.36 22.53 27.13
N ILE A 433 21.29 22.13 26.25
CA ILE A 433 21.09 21.02 25.31
C ILE A 433 20.84 19.65 25.98
N SER A 434 21.15 19.51 27.28
CA SER A 434 20.88 18.30 28.05
C SER A 434 19.48 18.30 28.69
N GLY A 435 18.73 19.39 28.52
CA GLY A 435 17.40 19.58 29.11
C GLY A 435 17.42 20.11 30.54
N ARG A 436 18.59 20.47 31.08
CA ARG A 436 18.69 21.07 32.42
C ARG A 436 18.19 22.51 32.38
N ASN A 437 17.24 22.84 33.26
CA ASN A 437 16.72 24.20 33.42
C ASN A 437 17.79 25.10 34.04
N LEU A 438 18.10 26.21 33.37
CA LEU A 438 19.11 27.18 33.79
C LEU A 438 18.46 28.41 34.44
N MET A 439 17.29 28.81 33.96
CA MET A 439 16.54 29.93 34.51
C MET A 439 15.06 29.86 34.16
N MET A 440 14.27 30.56 34.96
CA MET A 440 12.84 30.78 34.74
C MET A 440 12.49 32.24 35.07
N SER A 441 11.63 32.84 34.26
CA SER A 441 11.16 34.21 34.46
C SER A 441 9.66 34.30 34.19
N GLN A 442 8.96 35.07 35.02
CA GLN A 442 7.55 35.41 34.83
C GLN A 442 7.46 36.81 34.25
N ILE A 443 6.71 36.97 33.17
CA ILE A 443 6.56 38.25 32.45
C ILE A 443 5.08 38.62 32.44
N SER A 444 4.76 39.76 33.04
CA SER A 444 3.38 40.25 33.15
C SER A 444 2.89 41.02 31.92
N GLU A 445 3.80 41.52 31.09
CA GLU A 445 3.50 42.34 29.92
C GLU A 445 3.65 41.56 28.60
N THR A 446 3.10 42.09 27.51
CA THR A 446 3.26 41.51 26.16
C THR A 446 4.70 41.51 25.68
N ILE A 447 5.57 42.37 26.21
CA ILE A 447 7.00 42.43 25.91
C ILE A 447 7.77 42.14 27.20
N GLY A 448 8.73 41.23 27.13
CA GLY A 448 9.61 40.93 28.26
C GLY A 448 11.07 40.93 27.84
N ASP A 449 11.89 41.61 28.63
CA ASP A 449 13.34 41.60 28.52
C ASP A 449 13.91 40.71 29.64
N ILE A 450 14.68 39.70 29.24
CA ILE A 450 15.29 38.72 30.14
C ILE A 450 16.80 38.88 30.06
N ASP A 451 17.43 39.14 31.21
CA ASP A 451 18.88 39.17 31.34
C ASP A 451 19.46 37.75 31.19
N VAL A 452 20.20 37.54 30.09
CA VAL A 452 20.93 36.32 29.77
C VAL A 452 22.44 36.53 29.82
N SER A 453 22.90 37.64 30.41
CA SER A 453 24.32 38.02 30.51
C SER A 453 25.17 37.09 31.42
N HIS A 454 24.54 36.10 32.05
CA HIS A 454 25.21 35.05 32.82
C HIS A 454 25.35 33.73 32.04
N LEU A 455 24.75 33.60 30.85
CA LEU A 455 24.88 32.43 30.00
C LEU A 455 26.16 32.53 29.13
N ASN A 456 26.87 31.41 28.99
CA ASN A 456 28.04 31.30 28.11
C ASN A 456 27.61 31.24 26.64
N ALA A 457 28.53 31.52 25.71
CA ALA A 457 28.34 31.25 24.28
C ALA A 457 27.81 29.82 24.05
N GLY A 458 26.71 29.69 23.31
CA GLY A 458 26.13 28.37 23.08
C GLY A 458 24.69 28.36 22.59
N MET A 459 24.19 27.15 22.40
CA MET A 459 22.80 26.89 22.01
C MET A 459 21.97 26.50 23.23
N TYR A 460 20.80 27.10 23.35
CA TYR A 460 19.85 26.90 24.42
C TYR A 460 18.43 26.74 23.85
N PHE A 461 17.50 26.27 24.68
CA PHE A 461 16.08 26.16 24.35
C PHE A 461 15.24 27.01 25.30
N VAL A 462 14.40 27.86 24.73
CA VAL A 462 13.50 28.77 25.46
C VAL A 462 12.09 28.22 25.34
N THR A 463 11.50 27.83 26.46
CA THR A 463 10.14 27.32 26.54
C THR A 463 9.22 28.41 27.10
N PHE A 464 8.22 28.78 26.33
CA PHE A 464 7.11 29.64 26.72
C PHE A 464 5.96 28.80 27.28
N THR A 465 5.37 29.28 28.39
CA THR A 465 4.17 28.71 28.99
C THR A 465 3.19 29.83 29.32
N SER A 466 1.96 29.78 28.81
CA SER A 466 0.89 30.75 29.10
C SER A 466 0.43 30.71 30.56
N GLN A 467 -0.29 31.75 31.00
CA GLN A 467 -0.79 31.89 32.37
C GLN A 467 -1.60 30.68 32.87
N ASP A 468 -2.39 30.08 31.97
CA ASP A 468 -3.27 28.96 32.25
C ASP A 468 -2.55 27.59 32.19
N GLY A 469 -1.26 27.58 31.86
CA GLY A 469 -0.44 26.38 31.74
C GLY A 469 -0.81 25.49 30.55
N LYS A 470 -1.61 25.99 29.60
CA LYS A 470 -2.13 25.18 28.48
C LYS A 470 -1.33 25.36 27.19
N ALA A 471 -0.82 26.56 26.91
CA ALA A 471 -0.01 26.80 25.73
C ALA A 471 1.48 26.63 26.06
N HIS A 472 2.11 25.62 25.46
CA HIS A 472 3.54 25.35 25.58
C HIS A 472 4.20 25.40 24.21
N ALA A 473 5.28 26.18 24.07
CA ALA A 473 6.06 26.23 22.84
C ALA A 473 7.53 26.44 23.13
N THR A 474 8.41 25.79 22.37
CA THR A 474 9.86 25.86 22.57
C THR A 474 10.55 26.43 21.32
N LYS A 475 11.44 27.40 21.52
CA LYS A 475 12.28 27.97 20.45
C LYS A 475 13.76 27.83 20.77
N LYS A 476 14.57 27.72 19.73
CA LYS A 476 16.03 27.74 19.82
C LYS A 476 16.52 29.17 20.13
N LEU A 477 17.49 29.28 21.03
CA LEU A 477 18.23 30.50 21.35
C LEU A 477 19.72 30.28 21.14
N ILE A 478 20.40 31.25 20.53
CA ILE A 478 21.85 31.31 20.39
C ILE A 478 22.36 32.47 21.23
N VAL A 479 23.25 32.21 22.19
CA VAL A 479 24.02 33.25 22.89
C VAL A 479 25.36 33.41 22.15
N ALA A 480 25.64 34.62 21.65
CA ALA A 480 26.69 34.86 20.66
C ALA A 480 28.09 35.16 21.22
N ARG A 481 28.19 35.53 22.49
CA ARG A 481 29.41 36.05 23.14
C ARG A 481 30.25 34.99 23.85
#